data_AF-A0A936DPQ9-F1
#
_entry.id   AF-A0A936DPQ9-F1
#
_cell.length_a   1.000
_cell.length_b   1.000
_cell.length_c   1.000
_cell.angle_alpha   90.00
_cell.angle_beta   90.00
_cell.angle_gamma   90.00
#
_symmetry.space_group_name_H-M   'P 1'
#
loop_
_entity.id
_entity.type
_entity.pdbx_description
1 polymer ?
#
loop_
_entity_poly.entity_id
_entity_poly.type
_entity_poly.pdbx_seq_one_letter_code
_entity_poly.pdbx_strand_id
1 'polypeptide(L)'
;MPIANASNELYFIDSKNTFPGKLPKFKREPISSILTFQGFCTKHDQMIFSEIEKSSFDLTDRKHLLLFNYRAICHELRKKWDIISWMEALIRDDDFPNIPDERFNVSLGGHKLGAKDLEYYKLKAEEELVKGISNYDYLVEVLPYREFVTSAIFNIETLTPNEVAKVNTPNWKEEPLKAMVFTIFPKNAELILILCYLKSDASIISDFIREMGGINLNFVNKIIIEWIETWACSEGFYTTNIQSNRDEIIKACFQSNSIYAANQNELINIMK
;
A
#
# COMPACT_ATOMS: atom_id res chain seq x y z
N MET A 1 -14.06 14.90 0.48
CA MET A 1 -12.58 14.94 0.58
C MET A 1 -12.09 16.12 -0.23
N PRO A 2 -11.07 16.89 0.21
CA PRO A 2 -10.75 18.19 -0.40
C PRO A 2 -10.29 18.17 -1.86
N ILE A 3 -9.96 17.00 -2.44
CA ILE A 3 -9.42 16.88 -3.81
C ILE A 3 -10.36 16.24 -4.83
N ALA A 4 -11.61 15.98 -4.44
CA ALA A 4 -12.59 15.43 -5.38
C ALA A 4 -13.26 16.55 -6.19
N ASN A 5 -13.72 16.19 -7.39
CA ASN A 5 -14.46 17.11 -8.24
C ASN A 5 -15.87 17.42 -7.66
N ALA A 6 -16.63 18.27 -8.36
CA ALA A 6 -17.98 18.65 -7.96
C ALA A 6 -18.97 17.45 -7.85
N SER A 7 -18.66 16.32 -8.50
CA SER A 7 -19.42 15.07 -8.44
C SER A 7 -18.91 14.10 -7.36
N ASN A 8 -17.96 14.53 -6.53
CA ASN A 8 -17.34 13.72 -5.47
C ASN A 8 -16.60 12.49 -6.02
N GLU A 9 -15.91 12.65 -7.15
CA GLU A 9 -15.14 11.62 -7.84
C GLU A 9 -13.64 11.93 -7.86
N LEU A 10 -12.83 10.88 -8.07
CA LEU A 10 -11.38 10.94 -8.25
C LEU A 10 -10.95 10.05 -9.41
N TYR A 11 -9.75 10.29 -9.91
CA TYR A 11 -9.04 9.33 -10.74
C TYR A 11 -8.29 8.33 -9.87
N PHE A 12 -8.44 7.04 -10.13
CA PHE A 12 -7.69 5.98 -9.46
C PHE A 12 -7.18 4.94 -10.46
N ILE A 13 -6.11 4.24 -10.11
CA ILE A 13 -5.61 3.11 -10.90
C ILE A 13 -6.42 1.85 -10.57
N ASP A 14 -7.22 1.38 -11.54
CA ASP A 14 -8.03 0.17 -11.36
C ASP A 14 -7.23 -1.10 -11.66
N SER A 15 -6.78 -1.74 -10.58
CA SER A 15 -6.12 -3.05 -10.61
C SER A 15 -7.09 -4.23 -10.43
N LYS A 16 -8.39 -4.02 -10.20
CA LYS A 16 -9.34 -5.12 -9.91
C LYS A 16 -9.69 -5.99 -11.12
N ASN A 17 -9.46 -5.47 -12.33
CA ASN A 17 -9.83 -6.13 -13.59
C ASN A 17 -8.61 -6.52 -14.44
N THR A 18 -7.45 -6.72 -13.80
CA THR A 18 -6.25 -7.20 -14.48
C THR A 18 -6.33 -8.72 -14.64
N PHE A 19 -6.56 -9.15 -15.87
CA PHE A 19 -6.43 -10.55 -16.29
C PHE A 19 -5.16 -10.67 -17.16
N PRO A 20 -4.61 -11.89 -17.37
CA PRO A 20 -3.47 -12.07 -18.26
C PRO A 20 -3.68 -11.33 -19.60
N GLY A 21 -2.81 -10.37 -19.91
CA GLY A 21 -2.86 -9.56 -21.14
C GLY A 21 -3.61 -8.23 -21.05
N LYS A 22 -4.20 -7.86 -19.90
CA LYS A 22 -4.88 -6.57 -19.71
C LYS A 22 -4.21 -5.76 -18.60
N LEU A 23 -3.55 -4.68 -19.00
CA LEU A 23 -3.00 -3.71 -18.06
C LEU A 23 -4.12 -2.96 -17.32
N PRO A 24 -3.85 -2.49 -16.09
CA PRO A 24 -4.72 -1.58 -15.37
C PRO A 24 -5.01 -0.33 -16.18
N LYS A 25 -6.02 0.41 -15.74
CA LYS A 25 -6.33 1.72 -16.31
C LYS A 25 -6.71 2.71 -15.24
N PHE A 26 -6.37 3.96 -15.47
CA PHE A 26 -6.97 5.05 -14.72
C PHE A 26 -8.47 5.11 -15.03
N LYS A 27 -9.28 5.17 -13.98
CA LYS A 27 -10.72 5.35 -14.05
C LYS A 27 -11.12 6.50 -13.16
N ARG A 28 -12.17 7.20 -13.58
CA ARG A 28 -12.89 8.14 -12.73
C ARG A 28 -13.99 7.38 -12.01
N GLU A 29 -14.02 7.47 -10.69
CA GLU A 29 -15.03 6.81 -9.87
C GLU A 29 -15.38 7.65 -8.64
N PRO A 30 -16.56 7.46 -8.03
CA PRO A 30 -16.92 8.10 -6.77
C PRO A 30 -15.93 7.77 -5.64
N ILE A 31 -15.66 8.73 -4.75
CA ILE A 31 -14.78 8.50 -3.59
C ILE A 31 -15.17 7.26 -2.78
N SER A 32 -16.47 7.02 -2.63
CA SER A 32 -17.00 5.89 -1.87
C SER A 32 -16.70 4.51 -2.49
N SER A 33 -16.38 4.43 -3.79
CA SER A 33 -15.96 3.17 -4.40
C SER A 33 -14.44 2.97 -4.33
N ILE A 34 -13.68 4.05 -4.11
CA ILE A 34 -12.22 4.06 -4.08
C ILE A 34 -11.68 3.93 -2.64
N LEU A 35 -12.18 4.75 -1.72
CA LEU A 35 -11.61 4.91 -0.37
C LEU A 35 -12.39 4.16 0.72
N THR A 36 -13.54 3.56 0.40
CA THR A 36 -14.30 2.79 1.38
C THR A 36 -13.70 1.40 1.53
N PHE A 37 -13.13 1.14 2.70
CA PHE A 37 -12.67 -0.19 3.08
C PHE A 37 -13.86 -1.08 3.45
N GLN A 38 -14.08 -2.16 2.69
CA GLN A 38 -15.18 -3.12 2.91
C GLN A 38 -14.84 -4.28 3.86
N GLY A 39 -13.70 -4.22 4.56
CA GLY A 39 -13.29 -5.29 5.49
C GLY A 39 -13.93 -5.22 6.86
N PHE A 40 -14.60 -4.12 7.20
CA PHE A 40 -15.39 -3.98 8.42
C PHE A 40 -16.86 -3.74 8.08
N CYS A 41 -17.77 -4.22 8.94
CA CYS A 41 -19.15 -3.74 8.85
C CYS A 41 -19.21 -2.28 9.29
N THR A 42 -20.20 -1.53 8.78
CA THR A 42 -20.35 -0.09 9.06
C THR A 42 -20.27 0.23 10.56
N LYS A 43 -20.86 -0.61 11.41
CA LYS A 43 -20.81 -0.44 12.87
C LYS A 43 -19.38 -0.50 13.42
N HIS A 44 -18.59 -1.50 13.03
CA HIS A 44 -17.23 -1.67 13.56
C HIS A 44 -16.27 -0.65 12.95
N ASP A 45 -16.41 -0.34 11.67
CA ASP A 45 -15.61 0.69 11.00
C ASP A 45 -15.77 2.05 11.72
N GLN A 46 -17.01 2.47 11.97
CA GLN A 46 -17.28 3.71 12.71
C GLN A 46 -16.79 3.65 14.17
N MET A 47 -16.95 2.50 14.84
CA MET A 47 -16.51 2.35 16.22
C MET A 47 -14.99 2.50 16.37
N ILE A 48 -14.22 2.01 15.39
CA ILE A 48 -12.75 2.00 15.44
C ILE A 48 -12.17 3.30 14.88
N PHE A 49 -12.66 3.80 13.74
CA PHE A 49 -12.00 4.87 12.98
C PHE A 49 -12.68 6.23 13.06
N SER A 50 -13.81 6.38 13.75
CA SER A 50 -14.52 7.67 13.80
C SER A 50 -13.67 8.84 14.30
N GLU A 51 -12.68 8.59 15.16
CA GLU A 51 -11.72 9.59 15.65
C GLU A 51 -10.87 10.20 14.54
N ILE A 52 -10.53 9.42 13.50
CA ILE A 52 -9.76 9.90 12.34
C ILE A 52 -10.62 10.29 11.14
N GLU A 53 -11.93 10.02 11.16
CA GLU A 53 -12.84 10.31 10.04
C GLU A 53 -13.74 11.54 10.25
N LYS A 54 -14.14 11.86 11.49
CA LYS A 54 -15.19 12.86 11.77
C LYS A 54 -14.67 14.29 11.96
N SER A 55 -13.50 14.62 11.42
CA SER A 55 -12.97 15.99 11.17
C SER A 55 -12.06 16.65 12.22
N SER A 56 -11.54 15.93 13.22
CA SER A 56 -10.52 16.49 14.12
C SER A 56 -9.56 15.41 14.63
N PHE A 57 -8.66 14.96 13.75
CA PHE A 57 -7.50 14.18 14.18
C PHE A 57 -6.29 15.07 14.38
N ASP A 58 -5.55 14.73 15.42
CA ASP A 58 -4.27 15.28 15.81
C ASP A 58 -3.15 14.33 15.33
N LEU A 59 -2.21 14.86 14.55
CA LEU A 59 -1.06 14.12 14.02
C LEU A 59 0.08 13.98 15.04
N THR A 60 -0.05 14.59 16.21
CA THR A 60 0.83 14.38 17.37
C THR A 60 0.26 13.32 18.32
N ASP A 61 -1.03 12.98 18.18
CA ASP A 61 -1.67 11.92 18.95
C ASP A 61 -1.30 10.55 18.36
N ARG A 62 -0.58 9.77 19.16
CA ARG A 62 -0.11 8.44 18.81
C ARG A 62 -1.25 7.47 18.46
N LYS A 63 -2.42 7.59 19.10
CA LYS A 63 -3.57 6.76 18.81
C LYS A 63 -4.12 7.07 17.41
N HIS A 64 -4.20 8.34 17.02
CA HIS A 64 -4.64 8.68 15.67
C HIS A 64 -3.69 8.14 14.60
N LEU A 65 -2.37 8.28 14.81
CA LEU A 65 -1.35 7.70 13.92
C LEU A 65 -1.47 6.17 13.84
N LEU A 66 -1.70 5.51 14.97
CA LEU A 66 -1.92 4.07 15.05
C LEU A 66 -3.21 3.63 14.32
N LEU A 67 -4.27 4.44 14.34
CA LEU A 67 -5.51 4.14 13.62
C LEU A 67 -5.32 4.22 12.10
N PHE A 68 -4.53 5.19 11.59
CA PHE A 68 -4.15 5.20 10.17
C PHE A 68 -3.35 3.94 9.79
N ASN A 69 -2.36 3.58 10.62
CA ASN A 69 -1.56 2.38 10.44
C ASN A 69 -2.42 1.10 10.41
N TYR A 70 -3.26 0.92 11.43
CA TYR A 70 -4.11 -0.25 11.56
C TYR A 70 -5.08 -0.39 10.39
N ARG A 71 -5.69 0.71 9.93
CA ARG A 71 -6.59 0.70 8.78
C ARG A 71 -5.88 0.22 7.51
N ALA A 72 -4.68 0.71 7.24
CA ALA A 72 -3.90 0.33 6.07
C ALA A 72 -3.57 -1.16 6.07
N ILE A 73 -3.12 -1.69 7.21
CA ILE A 73 -2.80 -3.11 7.38
C ILE A 73 -4.05 -3.97 7.16
N CYS A 74 -5.18 -3.62 7.77
CA CYS A 74 -6.43 -4.36 7.57
C CYS A 74 -6.89 -4.33 6.11
N HIS A 75 -6.74 -3.18 5.44
CA HIS A 75 -7.09 -3.04 4.03
C HIS A 75 -6.26 -3.97 3.14
N GLU A 76 -4.93 -3.95 3.28
CA GLU A 76 -4.04 -4.84 2.52
C GLU A 76 -4.26 -6.32 2.86
N LEU A 77 -4.46 -6.65 4.14
CA LEU A 77 -4.74 -8.02 4.57
C LEU A 77 -6.02 -8.54 3.91
N ARG A 78 -7.08 -7.72 3.85
CA ARG A 78 -8.32 -8.12 3.18
C ARG A 78 -8.13 -8.36 1.68
N LYS A 79 -7.44 -7.45 0.98
CA LYS A 79 -7.11 -7.66 -0.45
C LYS A 79 -6.35 -8.96 -0.65
N LYS A 80 -5.41 -9.29 0.24
CA LYS A 80 -4.65 -10.54 0.19
C LYS A 80 -5.54 -11.77 0.37
N TRP A 81 -6.45 -11.74 1.34
CA TRP A 81 -7.43 -12.82 1.56
C TRP A 81 -8.40 -13.01 0.39
N ASP A 82 -8.84 -11.94 -0.26
CA ASP A 82 -9.69 -12.02 -1.45
C ASP A 82 -8.94 -12.72 -2.60
N ILE A 83 -7.66 -12.40 -2.81
CA ILE A 83 -6.80 -13.08 -3.81
C ILE A 83 -6.61 -14.56 -3.45
N ILE A 84 -6.25 -14.88 -2.21
CA ILE A 84 -6.08 -16.28 -1.75
C ILE A 84 -7.38 -17.07 -1.97
N SER A 85 -8.52 -16.50 -1.57
CA SER A 85 -9.83 -17.15 -1.69
C SER A 85 -10.19 -17.41 -3.15
N TRP A 86 -9.92 -16.45 -4.03
CA TRP A 86 -10.12 -16.60 -5.47
C TRP A 86 -9.22 -17.70 -6.06
N MET A 87 -7.92 -17.69 -5.73
CA MET A 87 -6.97 -18.69 -6.22
C MET A 87 -7.33 -20.11 -5.73
N GLU A 88 -7.70 -20.26 -4.46
CA GLU A 88 -8.13 -21.53 -3.90
C GLU A 88 -9.46 -22.01 -4.50
N ALA A 89 -10.37 -21.10 -4.85
CA ALA A 89 -11.59 -21.45 -5.56
C ALA A 89 -11.28 -22.02 -6.96
N LEU A 90 -10.37 -21.39 -7.71
CA LEU A 90 -9.94 -21.90 -9.02
C LEU A 90 -9.31 -23.30 -8.95
N ILE A 91 -8.57 -23.61 -7.88
CA ILE A 91 -8.00 -24.96 -7.70
C ILE A 91 -9.09 -26.02 -7.53
N ARG A 92 -10.22 -25.65 -6.92
CA ARG A 92 -11.35 -26.56 -6.64
C ARG A 92 -12.35 -26.64 -7.79
N ASP A 93 -12.17 -25.85 -8.83
CA ASP A 93 -13.13 -25.74 -9.92
C ASP A 93 -12.81 -26.77 -11.01
N ASP A 94 -13.69 -27.76 -11.16
CA ASP A 94 -13.56 -28.85 -12.13
C ASP A 94 -13.62 -28.35 -13.59
N ASP A 95 -14.14 -27.14 -13.84
CA ASP A 95 -14.14 -26.51 -15.17
C ASP A 95 -12.76 -25.95 -15.56
N PHE A 96 -11.81 -25.89 -14.61
CA PHE A 96 -10.46 -25.36 -14.81
C PHE A 96 -9.34 -26.33 -14.40
N PRO A 97 -9.33 -27.59 -14.88
CA PRO A 97 -8.46 -28.66 -14.37
C PRO A 97 -6.95 -28.43 -14.64
N ASN A 98 -6.60 -27.51 -15.54
CA ASN A 98 -5.23 -27.21 -15.94
C ASN A 98 -4.66 -25.90 -15.36
N ILE A 99 -5.40 -25.19 -14.51
CA ILE A 99 -4.91 -23.95 -13.86
C ILE A 99 -3.86 -24.22 -12.76
N PRO A 100 -3.99 -25.27 -11.92
CA PRO A 100 -3.01 -25.54 -10.87
C PRO A 100 -1.68 -26.05 -11.44
N ASP A 101 -0.84 -25.16 -11.97
CA ASP A 101 0.56 -25.43 -12.30
C ASP A 101 1.49 -25.07 -11.11
N GLU A 102 2.77 -25.41 -11.24
CA GLU A 102 3.77 -25.10 -10.20
C GLU A 102 3.84 -23.59 -9.90
N ARG A 103 3.73 -22.74 -10.93
CA ARG A 103 3.78 -21.28 -10.76
C ARG A 103 2.57 -20.75 -10.02
N PHE A 104 1.38 -21.29 -10.30
CA PHE A 104 0.16 -20.96 -9.59
C PHE A 104 0.27 -21.30 -8.10
N ASN A 105 0.77 -22.50 -7.78
CA ASN A 105 0.97 -22.94 -6.39
C ASN A 105 2.03 -22.12 -5.66
N VAL A 106 3.14 -21.77 -6.33
CA VAL A 106 4.16 -20.86 -5.78
C VAL A 106 3.57 -19.48 -5.50
N SER A 107 2.79 -18.93 -6.44
CA SER A 107 2.10 -17.64 -6.26
C SER A 107 1.11 -17.68 -5.09
N LEU A 108 0.29 -18.72 -4.99
CA LEU A 108 -0.63 -18.92 -3.86
C LEU A 108 0.14 -19.00 -2.53
N GLY A 109 1.24 -19.75 -2.50
CA GLY A 109 2.13 -19.83 -1.34
C GLY A 109 2.70 -18.47 -0.94
N GLY A 110 3.14 -17.66 -1.91
CA GLY A 110 3.61 -16.31 -1.68
C GLY A 110 2.52 -15.38 -1.13
N HIS A 111 1.30 -15.47 -1.65
CA HIS A 111 0.16 -14.70 -1.10
C HIS A 111 -0.16 -15.11 0.34
N LYS A 112 -0.12 -16.41 0.67
CA LYS A 112 -0.30 -16.91 2.04
C LYS A 112 0.78 -16.43 3.01
N LEU A 113 2.05 -16.41 2.57
CA LEU A 113 3.14 -15.84 3.37
C LEU A 113 2.94 -14.34 3.58
N GLY A 114 2.59 -13.59 2.53
CA GLY A 114 2.29 -12.16 2.67
C GLY A 114 1.10 -11.88 3.61
N ALA A 115 0.07 -12.75 3.62
CA ALA A 115 -1.03 -12.64 4.58
C ALA A 115 -0.55 -12.89 6.02
N LYS A 116 0.30 -13.90 6.25
CA LYS A 116 0.92 -14.17 7.56
C LYS A 116 1.73 -12.97 8.05
N ASP A 117 2.50 -12.33 7.19
CA ASP A 117 3.26 -11.13 7.52
C ASP A 117 2.34 -9.98 7.93
N LEU A 118 1.30 -9.72 7.14
CA LEU A 118 0.30 -8.68 7.44
C LEU A 118 -0.45 -8.95 8.76
N GLU A 119 -0.73 -10.21 9.08
CA GLU A 119 -1.30 -10.60 10.38
C GLU A 119 -0.36 -10.30 11.54
N TYR A 120 0.95 -10.52 11.38
CA TYR A 120 1.93 -10.16 12.38
C TYR A 120 1.91 -8.64 12.67
N TYR A 121 1.94 -7.79 11.64
CA TYR A 121 1.83 -6.34 11.82
C TYR A 121 0.47 -5.96 12.44
N LYS A 122 -0.63 -6.58 11.99
CA LYS A 122 -1.96 -6.35 12.56
C LYS A 122 -1.98 -6.62 14.07
N LEU A 123 -1.43 -7.77 14.49
CA LEU A 123 -1.38 -8.16 15.90
C LEU A 123 -0.55 -7.17 16.73
N LYS A 124 0.55 -6.65 16.18
CA LYS A 124 1.35 -5.61 16.85
C LYS A 124 0.58 -4.31 17.03
N ALA A 125 -0.24 -3.93 16.07
CA ALA A 125 -1.09 -2.74 16.18
C ALA A 125 -2.21 -2.96 17.21
N GLU A 126 -2.81 -4.14 17.24
CA GLU A 126 -3.83 -4.51 18.24
C GLU A 126 -3.26 -4.59 19.67
N GLU A 127 -2.03 -5.10 19.84
CA GLU A 127 -1.31 -5.05 21.12
C GLU A 127 -1.14 -3.62 21.61
N GLU A 128 -0.82 -2.69 20.72
CA GLU A 128 -0.70 -1.27 21.08
C GLU A 128 -2.07 -0.64 21.40
N LEU A 129 -3.09 -0.90 20.58
CA LEU A 129 -4.45 -0.37 20.77
C LEU A 129 -5.12 -0.87 22.06
N VAL A 130 -4.94 -2.16 22.39
CA VAL A 130 -5.65 -2.81 23.50
C VAL A 130 -4.82 -2.83 24.79
N LYS A 131 -3.51 -3.08 24.69
CA LYS A 131 -2.63 -3.27 25.85
C LYS A 131 -1.72 -2.07 26.11
N GLY A 132 -1.69 -1.07 25.23
CA GLY A 132 -0.81 0.11 25.35
C GLY A 132 0.67 -0.21 25.13
N ILE A 133 0.99 -1.36 24.52
CA ILE A 133 2.38 -1.76 24.23
C ILE A 133 2.88 -0.97 23.03
N SER A 134 3.86 -0.10 23.23
CA SER A 134 4.41 0.73 22.16
C SER A 134 5.29 -0.09 21.21
N ASN A 135 4.70 -0.57 20.12
CA ASN A 135 5.34 -1.42 19.11
C ASN A 135 5.82 -0.63 17.87
N TYR A 136 5.13 0.48 17.53
CA TYR A 136 5.40 1.24 16.32
C TYR A 136 6.15 2.56 16.56
N ASP A 137 6.93 3.00 15.58
CA ASP A 137 7.37 4.39 15.47
C ASP A 137 6.70 5.06 14.27
N TYR A 138 6.69 6.39 14.31
CA TYR A 138 5.99 7.22 13.34
C TYR A 138 6.87 8.38 12.90
N LEU A 139 6.87 8.66 11.61
CA LEU A 139 7.40 9.89 11.03
C LEU A 139 6.25 10.63 10.36
N VAL A 140 6.05 11.89 10.74
CA VAL A 140 5.02 12.76 10.16
C VAL A 140 5.74 13.91 9.48
N GLU A 141 5.57 14.00 8.16
CA GLU A 141 6.24 14.99 7.33
C GLU A 141 5.22 15.84 6.58
N VAL A 142 5.54 17.13 6.45
CA VAL A 142 4.75 18.10 5.71
C VAL A 142 5.48 18.41 4.41
N LEU A 143 4.85 18.08 3.29
CA LEU A 143 5.39 18.20 1.95
C LEU A 143 4.62 19.25 1.14
N PRO A 144 5.22 19.77 0.04
CA PRO A 144 4.50 20.66 -0.87
C PRO A 144 3.22 20.00 -1.38
N TYR A 145 2.14 20.79 -1.43
CA TYR A 145 0.82 20.32 -1.79
C TYR A 145 0.78 19.54 -3.11
N ARG A 146 0.11 18.39 -3.10
CA ARG A 146 -0.26 17.62 -4.28
C ARG A 146 -1.63 16.99 -4.06
N GLU A 147 -2.42 16.89 -5.12
CA GLU A 147 -3.81 16.43 -5.03
C GLU A 147 -3.93 14.92 -5.23
N PHE A 148 -3.31 14.13 -4.37
CA PHE A 148 -3.43 12.68 -4.39
C PHE A 148 -3.47 12.08 -2.98
N VAL A 149 -4.00 10.87 -2.86
CA VAL A 149 -4.17 10.16 -1.59
C VAL A 149 -3.86 8.68 -1.76
N THR A 150 -3.23 8.09 -0.73
CA THR A 150 -3.12 6.64 -0.59
C THR A 150 -2.86 6.26 0.87
N SER A 151 -3.15 5.02 1.21
CA SER A 151 -2.81 4.37 2.46
C SER A 151 -2.52 2.91 2.15
N ALA A 152 -1.27 2.50 2.31
CA ALA A 152 -0.79 1.17 1.94
C ALA A 152 0.34 0.71 2.88
N ILE A 153 0.52 -0.59 2.98
CA ILE A 153 1.72 -1.19 3.58
C ILE A 153 2.51 -1.89 2.48
N PHE A 154 3.82 -1.68 2.46
CA PHE A 154 4.72 -2.32 1.51
C PHE A 154 5.99 -2.83 2.21
N ASN A 155 6.58 -3.87 1.63
CA ASN A 155 7.83 -4.45 2.11
C ASN A 155 9.00 -3.63 1.56
N ILE A 156 9.94 -3.27 2.44
CA ILE A 156 11.18 -2.58 2.06
C ILE A 156 12.26 -3.57 1.63
N GLU A 157 12.18 -4.82 2.09
CA GLU A 157 13.05 -5.89 1.65
C GLU A 157 12.59 -6.43 0.31
N THR A 158 13.53 -6.61 -0.62
CA THR A 158 13.22 -6.86 -2.03
C THR A 158 13.71 -8.20 -2.56
N LEU A 159 13.97 -9.26 -1.80
CA LEU A 159 14.46 -10.56 -2.35
C LEU A 159 15.38 -10.41 -3.59
N THR A 160 16.34 -9.48 -3.51
CA THR A 160 17.28 -9.26 -4.61
C THR A 160 18.11 -10.53 -4.79
N PRO A 161 18.82 -10.73 -5.92
CA PRO A 161 19.74 -11.86 -6.07
C PRO A 161 20.72 -12.02 -4.88
N ASN A 162 21.06 -10.93 -4.18
CA ASN A 162 21.90 -10.93 -2.99
C ASN A 162 21.16 -11.35 -1.70
N GLU A 163 19.84 -11.26 -1.66
CA GLU A 163 18.97 -11.69 -0.56
C GLU A 163 18.37 -13.09 -0.79
N VAL A 164 18.62 -13.73 -1.94
CA VAL A 164 18.23 -15.14 -2.20
C VAL A 164 18.84 -16.09 -1.14
N ALA A 165 19.94 -15.71 -0.51
CA ALA A 165 20.48 -16.46 0.63
C ALA A 165 19.51 -16.53 1.82
N LYS A 166 18.66 -15.51 2.04
CA LYS A 166 17.64 -15.50 3.11
C LYS A 166 16.60 -16.60 2.89
N VAL A 167 16.11 -16.80 1.66
CA VAL A 167 15.14 -17.87 1.34
C VAL A 167 15.71 -19.29 1.45
N ASN A 168 17.03 -19.41 1.62
CA ASN A 168 17.71 -20.70 1.86
C ASN A 168 17.94 -20.98 3.36
N THR A 169 17.56 -20.09 4.26
CA THR A 169 17.66 -20.33 5.71
C THR A 169 16.48 -21.18 6.20
N PRO A 170 16.66 -22.10 7.18
CA PRO A 170 15.60 -23.03 7.59
C PRO A 170 14.28 -22.39 8.05
N ASN A 171 14.31 -21.12 8.48
CA ASN A 171 13.18 -20.43 9.11
C ASN A 171 12.76 -19.15 8.36
N TRP A 172 13.15 -18.99 7.09
CA TRP A 172 12.88 -17.75 6.35
C TRP A 172 11.41 -17.39 6.21
N LYS A 173 10.51 -18.36 6.36
CA LYS A 173 9.05 -18.20 6.33
C LYS A 173 8.44 -17.85 7.69
N GLU A 174 9.24 -17.86 8.75
CA GLU A 174 8.82 -17.58 10.12
C GLU A 174 9.08 -16.14 10.53
N GLU A 175 10.03 -15.47 9.89
CA GLU A 175 10.29 -14.05 10.09
C GLU A 175 9.54 -13.22 9.05
N PRO A 176 8.69 -12.26 9.48
CA PRO A 176 7.97 -11.41 8.54
C PRO A 176 8.92 -10.44 7.85
N LEU A 177 8.68 -10.18 6.57
CA LEU A 177 9.44 -9.18 5.83
C LEU A 177 9.28 -7.80 6.47
N LYS A 178 10.37 -7.04 6.47
CA LYS A 178 10.37 -5.66 7.00
C LYS A 178 9.49 -4.79 6.12
N ALA A 179 8.54 -4.11 6.74
CA ALA A 179 7.51 -3.35 6.06
C ALA A 179 7.31 -1.97 6.68
N MET A 180 6.81 -1.08 5.85
CA MET A 180 6.44 0.27 6.25
C MET A 180 5.03 0.57 5.76
N VAL A 181 4.23 1.16 6.63
CA VAL A 181 2.95 1.74 6.27
C VAL A 181 3.16 3.17 5.83
N PHE A 182 2.59 3.49 4.69
CA PHE A 182 2.67 4.78 4.01
C PHE A 182 1.26 5.30 3.84
N THR A 183 0.93 6.37 4.55
CA THR A 183 -0.34 7.07 4.42
C THR A 183 -0.05 8.51 4.05
N ILE A 184 -0.66 8.97 2.96
CA ILE A 184 -0.43 10.31 2.45
C ILE A 184 -1.74 10.91 1.96
N PHE A 185 -1.98 12.16 2.32
CA PHE A 185 -3.20 12.87 1.94
C PHE A 185 -3.02 14.38 2.02
N PRO A 186 -3.79 15.14 1.24
CA PRO A 186 -3.78 16.59 1.30
C PRO A 186 -4.64 17.09 2.47
N LYS A 187 -4.12 18.05 3.24
CA LYS A 187 -4.84 18.73 4.33
C LYS A 187 -4.35 20.19 4.39
N ASN A 188 -5.26 21.16 4.48
CA ASN A 188 -4.93 22.58 4.69
C ASN A 188 -3.86 23.17 3.74
N ALA A 189 -3.94 22.88 2.44
CA ALA A 189 -2.95 23.31 1.43
C ALA A 189 -1.53 22.74 1.64
N GLU A 190 -1.42 21.65 2.39
CA GLU A 190 -0.19 20.86 2.57
C GLU A 190 -0.46 19.41 2.18
N LEU A 191 0.62 18.68 1.87
CA LEU A 191 0.59 17.23 1.69
C LEU A 191 1.18 16.58 2.93
N ILE A 192 0.36 15.85 3.67
CA ILE A 192 0.78 15.17 4.90
C ILE A 192 1.20 13.76 4.57
N LEU A 193 2.44 13.39 4.90
CA LEU A 193 2.93 12.03 4.86
C LEU A 193 3.07 11.48 6.27
N ILE A 194 2.53 10.28 6.49
CA ILE A 194 2.70 9.48 7.70
C ILE A 194 3.39 8.18 7.29
N LEU A 195 4.58 7.97 7.81
CA LEU A 195 5.28 6.69 7.76
C LEU A 195 5.17 6.01 9.11
N CYS A 196 4.83 4.72 9.10
CA CYS A 196 4.74 3.92 10.31
C CYS A 196 5.45 2.58 10.11
N TYR A 197 6.23 2.16 11.10
CA TYR A 197 7.04 0.95 11.05
C TYR A 197 7.27 0.41 12.46
N LEU A 198 7.62 -0.87 12.58
CA LEU A 198 7.92 -1.46 13.88
C LEU A 198 9.22 -0.89 14.43
N LYS A 199 9.24 -0.61 15.74
CA LYS A 199 10.43 -0.09 16.45
C LYS A 199 11.65 -0.98 16.28
N SER A 200 11.44 -2.29 16.24
CA SER A 200 12.51 -3.28 16.03
C SER A 200 13.23 -3.09 14.69
N ASP A 201 12.60 -2.41 13.73
CA ASP A 201 13.08 -2.29 12.36
C ASP A 201 13.58 -0.87 12.05
N ALA A 202 13.63 0.01 13.06
CA ALA A 202 13.95 1.43 12.90
C ALA A 202 15.29 1.70 12.18
N SER A 203 16.33 0.89 12.44
CA SER A 203 17.62 1.04 11.76
C SER A 203 17.51 0.81 10.26
N ILE A 204 16.84 -0.27 9.86
CA ILE A 204 16.69 -0.66 8.45
C ILE A 204 15.83 0.37 7.72
N ILE A 205 14.77 0.86 8.36
CA ILE A 205 13.90 1.91 7.80
C ILE A 205 14.67 3.22 7.62
N SER A 206 15.48 3.62 8.61
CA SER A 206 16.32 4.82 8.53
C SER A 206 17.33 4.71 7.38
N ASP A 207 17.96 3.54 7.23
CA ASP A 207 18.90 3.27 6.12
C ASP A 207 18.19 3.36 4.77
N PHE A 208 17.02 2.73 4.63
CA PHE A 208 16.19 2.81 3.42
C PHE A 208 15.82 4.25 3.05
N ILE A 209 15.33 5.04 4.00
CA ILE A 209 14.98 6.46 3.75
C ILE A 209 16.22 7.25 3.32
N ARG A 210 17.38 7.01 3.96
CA ARG A 210 18.63 7.67 3.61
C ARG A 210 19.10 7.30 2.20
N GLU A 211 19.06 6.03 1.83
CA GLU A 211 19.40 5.54 0.49
C GLU A 211 18.50 6.13 -0.59
N MET A 212 17.24 6.42 -0.25
CA MET A 212 16.28 7.08 -1.13
C MET A 212 16.45 8.62 -1.20
N GLY A 213 17.46 9.18 -0.52
CA GLY A 213 17.76 10.61 -0.52
C GLY A 213 16.94 11.43 0.48
N GLY A 214 16.36 10.80 1.50
CA GLY A 214 15.51 11.42 2.51
C GLY A 214 14.06 11.60 2.07
N ILE A 215 13.21 12.06 2.98
CA ILE A 215 11.78 12.25 2.72
C ILE A 215 11.57 13.56 1.94
N ASN A 216 11.06 13.43 0.72
CA ASN A 216 10.72 14.54 -0.18
C ASN A 216 9.74 14.05 -1.27
N LEU A 217 9.37 14.92 -2.22
CA LEU A 217 8.46 14.53 -3.31
C LEU A 217 9.04 13.46 -4.25
N ASN A 218 10.36 13.36 -4.42
CA ASN A 218 10.96 12.29 -5.21
C ASN A 218 10.87 10.94 -4.49
N PHE A 219 11.08 10.92 -3.17
CA PHE A 219 10.82 9.73 -2.34
C PHE A 219 9.37 9.27 -2.52
N VAL A 220 8.41 10.17 -2.33
CA VAL A 220 6.98 9.90 -2.52
C VAL A 220 6.67 9.39 -3.93
N ASN A 221 7.21 10.04 -4.97
CA ASN A 221 7.06 9.62 -6.37
C ASN A 221 7.50 8.17 -6.57
N LYS A 222 8.69 7.84 -6.05
CA LYS A 222 9.28 6.50 -6.18
C LYS A 222 8.44 5.46 -5.43
N ILE A 223 8.04 5.74 -4.19
CA ILE A 223 7.17 4.85 -3.40
C ILE A 223 5.86 4.55 -4.13
N ILE A 224 5.19 5.57 -4.64
CA ILE A 224 3.87 5.42 -5.27
C ILE A 224 3.96 4.66 -6.59
N ILE A 225 4.99 4.94 -7.38
CA ILE A 225 5.16 4.28 -8.68
C ILE A 225 5.61 2.84 -8.50
N GLU A 226 6.55 2.54 -7.59
CA GLU A 226 7.17 1.21 -7.53
C GLU A 226 6.52 0.25 -6.52
N TRP A 227 6.00 0.73 -5.39
CA TRP A 227 5.54 -0.16 -4.31
C TRP A 227 4.03 -0.09 -4.02
N ILE A 228 3.34 0.98 -4.43
CA ILE A 228 1.93 1.16 -4.08
C ILE A 228 1.03 0.82 -5.27
N GLU A 229 0.25 -0.24 -5.11
CA GLU A 229 -0.69 -0.72 -6.13
C GLU A 229 -1.92 0.17 -6.30
N THR A 230 -2.33 0.88 -5.24
CA THR A 230 -3.59 1.61 -5.19
C THR A 230 -3.42 3.01 -4.65
N TRP A 231 -3.73 4.01 -5.47
CA TRP A 231 -3.76 5.42 -5.10
C TRP A 231 -4.76 6.16 -5.98
N ALA A 232 -5.21 7.33 -5.51
CA ALA A 232 -6.17 8.16 -6.20
C ALA A 232 -5.74 9.64 -6.22
N CYS A 233 -6.20 10.39 -7.20
CA CYS A 233 -5.84 11.79 -7.40
C CYS A 233 -7.01 12.62 -7.95
N SER A 234 -6.88 13.95 -7.84
CA SER A 234 -7.84 14.87 -8.44
C SER A 234 -7.80 14.79 -9.98
N GLU A 235 -8.84 15.33 -10.61
CA GLU A 235 -8.86 15.54 -12.06
C GLU A 235 -7.77 16.51 -12.54
N GLY A 236 -7.46 17.54 -11.75
CA GLY A 236 -6.41 18.50 -12.05
C GLY A 236 -5.02 17.85 -12.07
N PHE A 237 -4.70 17.08 -11.04
CA PHE A 237 -3.45 16.31 -10.95
C PHE A 237 -3.35 15.27 -12.06
N TYR A 238 -4.44 14.54 -12.35
CA TYR A 238 -4.45 13.59 -13.46
C TYR A 238 -4.14 14.24 -14.80
N THR A 239 -4.85 15.33 -15.13
CA THR A 239 -4.70 16.02 -16.42
C THR A 239 -3.30 16.59 -16.58
N THR A 240 -2.73 17.15 -15.51
CA THR A 240 -1.44 17.86 -15.55
C THR A 240 -0.24 16.92 -15.47
N ASN A 241 -0.29 15.91 -14.60
CA ASN A 241 0.88 15.12 -14.22
C ASN A 241 0.86 13.68 -14.75
N ILE A 242 -0.32 13.13 -15.10
CA ILE A 242 -0.48 11.71 -15.42
C ILE A 242 -0.84 11.49 -16.88
N GLN A 243 -1.79 12.25 -17.43
CA GLN A 243 -2.49 11.93 -18.67
C GLN A 243 -1.56 11.72 -19.87
N SER A 244 -0.50 12.53 -20.00
CA SER A 244 0.47 12.46 -21.09
C SER A 244 1.36 11.21 -21.04
N ASN A 245 1.66 10.71 -19.83
CA ASN A 245 2.58 9.57 -19.61
C ASN A 245 1.86 8.35 -19.01
N ARG A 246 0.52 8.29 -19.10
CA ARG A 246 -0.32 7.34 -18.36
C ARG A 246 0.09 5.88 -18.59
N ASP A 247 0.42 5.52 -19.83
CA ASP A 247 0.68 4.13 -20.23
C ASP A 247 2.05 3.68 -19.71
N GLU A 248 3.01 4.61 -19.61
CA GLU A 248 4.32 4.36 -19.02
C GLU A 248 4.23 4.27 -17.49
N ILE A 249 3.42 5.13 -16.86
CA ILE A 249 3.13 5.06 -15.42
C ILE A 249 2.50 3.72 -15.06
N ILE A 250 1.48 3.28 -15.83
CA ILE A 250 0.83 1.97 -15.62
C ILE A 250 1.85 0.82 -15.76
N LYS A 251 2.73 0.87 -16.75
CA LYS A 251 3.79 -0.14 -16.91
C LYS A 251 4.74 -0.13 -15.72
N ALA A 252 5.18 1.04 -15.26
CA ALA A 252 6.07 1.17 -14.12
C ALA A 252 5.46 0.57 -12.84
N CYS A 253 4.19 0.89 -12.55
CA CYS A 253 3.47 0.34 -11.40
C CYS A 253 3.27 -1.17 -11.41
N PHE A 254 3.36 -1.82 -12.58
CA PHE A 254 3.09 -3.26 -12.72
C PHE A 254 4.33 -4.10 -12.94
N GLN A 255 5.40 -3.51 -13.49
CA GLN A 255 6.67 -4.19 -13.68
C GLN A 255 7.50 -4.23 -12.39
N SER A 256 7.37 -3.22 -11.51
CA SER A 256 8.05 -3.19 -10.21
C SER A 256 7.66 -4.37 -9.30
N ASN A 257 6.43 -4.88 -9.42
CA ASN A 257 5.93 -6.02 -8.65
C ASN A 257 6.34 -7.39 -9.21
N SER A 258 7.05 -7.45 -10.35
CA SER A 258 7.50 -8.69 -10.97
C SER A 258 9.01 -8.67 -11.21
N ILE A 259 9.77 -9.21 -10.25
CA ILE A 259 11.16 -9.70 -10.41
C ILE A 259 12.25 -8.63 -10.71
N TYR A 260 11.88 -7.37 -11.00
CA TYR A 260 12.82 -6.28 -11.29
C TYR A 260 12.52 -5.02 -10.47
N ALA A 261 12.35 -5.16 -9.15
CA ALA A 261 12.39 -4.02 -8.23
C ALA A 261 13.86 -3.62 -7.95
N ALA A 262 14.58 -3.17 -8.98
CA ALA A 262 15.81 -2.37 -8.83
C ALA A 262 16.39 -1.97 -10.18
N ASN A 263 16.48 -0.66 -10.40
CA ASN A 263 17.49 0.04 -11.21
C ASN A 263 17.41 -0.09 -12.75
N GLN A 264 17.13 1.03 -13.42
CA GLN A 264 18.10 1.78 -14.24
C GLN A 264 17.48 2.87 -15.15
N ASN A 265 16.16 2.98 -15.24
CA ASN A 265 15.51 4.05 -16.01
C ASN A 265 15.12 5.23 -15.11
N GLU A 266 15.25 6.45 -15.62
CA GLU A 266 14.76 7.66 -14.98
C GLU A 266 13.24 7.51 -14.77
N LEU A 267 12.79 7.35 -13.52
CA LEU A 267 11.38 7.21 -13.21
C LEU A 267 10.62 8.46 -13.63
N ILE A 268 9.43 8.25 -14.17
CA ILE A 268 8.51 9.34 -14.47
C ILE A 268 8.20 10.05 -13.17
N ASN A 269 8.50 11.35 -13.13
CA ASN A 269 8.22 12.19 -11.99
C ASN A 269 6.82 12.79 -12.15
N ILE A 270 5.83 12.15 -11.52
CA ILE A 270 4.44 12.64 -11.44
C ILE A 270 4.28 13.72 -10.36
N MET A 271 5.31 13.98 -9.55
CA MET A 271 5.28 14.95 -8.44
C MET A 271 5.87 16.31 -8.80
N LYS A 272 6.20 16.58 -10.08
CA LYS A 272 6.63 17.90 -10.57
C LYS A 272 5.60 18.99 -10.26
#